data_AF-A0A9D6KYU0-F1
#
_entry.id   AF-A0A9D6KYU0-F1
#
_cell.length_a   1.000
_cell.length_b   1.000
_cell.length_c   1.000
_cell.angle_alpha   90.00
_cell.angle_beta   90.00
_cell.angle_gamma   90.00
#
_symmetry.space_group_name_H-M   'P 1'
#
loop_
_entity.id
_entity.type
_entity.pdbx_description
1 polymer ?
#
loop_
_entity_poly.entity_id
_entity_poly.type
_entity_poly.pdbx_seq_one_letter_code
_entity_poly.pdbx_strand_id
1 'polypeptide(L)' 'MNLEIILRYVHFISIFTIVGTLASEHLILKKELKRAEIGKLARIDMVYGLAAMTLLIV' A
#
# COMPACT_ATOMS: atom_id res chain seq x y z
N MET A 1 23.81 -11.44 8.32
CA MET A 1 24.07 -10.01 8.67
C MET A 1 23.46 -9.02 7.67
N ASN A 2 24.02 -8.81 6.46
CA ASN A 2 23.50 -7.76 5.55
C ASN A 2 22.09 -8.05 4.99
N LEU A 3 21.79 -9.30 4.64
CA LEU A 3 20.49 -9.68 4.11
C LEU A 3 19.36 -9.51 5.15
N GLU A 4 19.59 -9.94 6.39
CA GLU A 4 18.62 -9.79 7.49
C GLU A 4 18.26 -8.32 7.75
N ILE A 5 19.25 -7.42 7.66
CA ILE A 5 19.02 -5.98 7.80
C ILE A 5 18.15 -5.46 6.65
N ILE A 6 18.46 -5.86 5.41
CA ILE A 6 17.67 -5.47 4.23
C ILE A 6 16.21 -5.95 4.37
N LEU A 7 16.00 -7.21 4.74
CA LEU A 7 14.66 -7.78 4.92
C LEU A 7 13.85 -7.01 5.98
N ARG A 8 14.47 -6.66 7.12
CA ARG A 8 13.82 -5.83 8.15
C ARG A 8 13.39 -4.47 7.61
N TYR A 9 14.24 -3.78 6.84
CA TYR A 9 13.86 -2.49 6.26
C TYR A 9 12.75 -2.64 5.22
N VAL A 10 12.78 -3.67 4.37
CA VAL A 10 11.69 -3.95 3.42
C VAL A 10 10.38 -4.25 4.14
N HIS A 11 10.43 -4.99 5.25
CA HIS A 11 9.28 -5.26 6.11
C HIS A 11 8.66 -3.96 6.64
N PHE A 12 9.48 -3.07 7.22
CA PHE A 12 9.00 -1.77 7.73
C PHE A 12 8.44 -0.87 6.61
N ILE A 13 9.12 -0.79 5.46
CA ILE A 13 8.64 -0.01 4.31
C ILE A 13 7.28 -0.54 3.83
N SER A 14 7.11 -1.86 3.79
CA SER A 14 5.84 -2.49 3.42
C SER A 14 4.72 -2.09 4.38
N ILE A 15 4.98 -2.13 5.70
CA ILE A 15 4.00 -1.68 6.72
C ILE A 15 3.62 -0.20 6.51
N PHE A 16 4.58 0.69 6.38
CA PHE A 16 4.29 2.12 6.18
C PHE A 16 3.56 2.38 4.86
N THR A 17 3.88 1.62 3.82
CA THR A 17 3.18 1.68 2.53
C THR A 17 1.72 1.28 2.70
N ILE A 18 1.44 0.15 3.39
CA ILE A 18 0.08 -0.31 3.69
C ILE A 18 -0.71 0.75 4.45
N VAL A 19 -0.12 1.33 5.50
CA VAL A 19 -0.78 2.38 6.30
C VAL A 19 -1.07 3.61 5.43
N GLY A 20 -0.11 4.02 4.61
CA GLY A 20 -0.25 5.16 3.70
C GLY A 20 -1.31 4.93 2.61
N THR A 21 -1.39 3.74 2.02
CA THR A 21 -2.38 3.40 1.00
C THR A 21 -3.78 3.35 1.61
N LEU A 22 -3.96 2.69 2.77
CA LEU A 22 -5.25 2.64 3.46
C LEU A 22 -5.72 4.04 3.89
N ALA A 23 -4.83 4.87 4.42
CA ALA A 23 -5.15 6.26 4.74
C ALA A 23 -5.56 7.05 3.49
N SER A 24 -4.85 6.86 2.38
CA SER A 24 -5.16 7.52 1.11
C SER A 24 -6.51 7.06 0.55
N GLU A 25 -6.80 5.77 0.60
CA GLU A 25 -8.09 5.19 0.19
C GLU A 25 -9.22 5.75 1.04
N HIS A 26 -9.06 5.79 2.36
CA HIS A 26 -10.04 6.37 3.27
C HIS A 26 -10.34 7.83 2.94
N LEU A 27 -9.33 8.64 2.63
CA LEU A 27 -9.49 10.04 2.27
C LEU A 27 -10.14 10.26 0.89
N ILE A 28 -9.94 9.32 -0.05
CA ILE A 28 -10.52 9.40 -1.40
C ILE A 28 -11.94 8.84 -1.42
N LEU A 29 -12.27 7.89 -0.54
CA LEU A 29 -13.58 7.25 -0.47
C LEU A 29 -14.66 8.29 -0.10
N LYS A 30 -15.70 8.36 -0.91
CA LYS A 30 -16.83 9.28 -0.72
C LYS A 30 -18.08 8.72 -1.37
N LYS A 31 -19.23 9.32 -1.04
CA LYS A 31 -20.55 8.86 -1.48
C LYS A 31 -20.70 8.77 -3.00
N GLU A 32 -20.07 9.68 -3.75
CA GLU A 32 -20.09 9.69 -5.22
C GLU A 32 -18.67 9.85 -5.76
N LEU A 33 -18.24 8.90 -6.60
CA LEU A 33 -16.92 8.87 -7.21
C LEU A 33 -17.02 9.12 -8.71
N LYS A 34 -16.19 10.03 -9.22
CA LYS A 34 -16.01 10.19 -10.67
C LYS A 34 -15.19 9.03 -11.22
N ARG A 35 -15.36 8.70 -12.51
CA ARG A 35 -14.61 7.62 -13.17
C ARG A 35 -13.09 7.74 -13.03
N ALA A 36 -12.56 8.96 -13.06
CA ALA A 36 -11.13 9.22 -12.84
C ALA A 36 -10.67 8.89 -11.41
N GLU A 37 -11.54 9.07 -10.41
CA GLU A 37 -11.26 8.78 -9.00
C GLU A 37 -11.28 7.28 -8.72
N ILE A 38 -12.20 6.55 -9.36
CA ILE A 38 -12.21 5.08 -9.33
C ILE A 38 -10.90 4.53 -9.90
N GLY A 39 -10.45 5.04 -11.05
CA GLY A 39 -9.18 4.64 -11.64
C GLY A 39 -7.95 4.99 -10.77
N LYS A 40 -8.02 6.07 -9.99
CA LYS A 40 -6.99 6.42 -9.01
C LYS A 40 -7.02 5.46 -7.82
N LEU A 41 -8.20 5.17 -7.29
CA LEU A 41 -8.40 4.26 -6.16
C LEU A 41 -7.88 2.86 -6.48
N ALA A 42 -8.19 2.32 -7.67
CA ALA A 42 -7.69 1.02 -8.13
C ALA A 42 -6.16 0.94 -8.21
N ARG A 43 -5.47 2.04 -8.55
CA ARG A 43 -4.00 2.07 -8.54
C ARG A 43 -3.44 2.07 -7.13
N ILE A 44 -4.10 2.75 -6.19
CA ILE A 44 -3.69 2.76 -4.78
C ILE A 44 -3.90 1.37 -4.18
N ASP A 45 -5.03 0.72 -4.47
CA ASP A 45 -5.36 -0.64 -4.04
C ASP A 45 -4.35 -1.66 -4.59
N MET A 46 -3.90 -1.50 -5.84
CA MET A 46 -2.82 -2.31 -6.41
C MET A 46 -1.51 -2.15 -5.61
N VAL A 47 -1.16 -0.92 -5.20
CA VAL A 47 0.03 -0.67 -4.37
C VAL A 47 -0.13 -1.29 -2.97
N TYR A 48 -1.33 -1.19 -2.38
CA TYR A 48 -1.67 -1.87 -1.14
C TYR A 48 -1.46 -3.38 -1.26
N GLY A 49 -2.01 -4.01 -2.30
CA GLY A 49 -1.88 -5.44 -2.54
C GLY A 49 -0.41 -5.89 -2.70
N LEU A 50 0.39 -5.15 -3.48
CA LEU A 50 1.82 -5.42 -3.62
C LEU A 50 2.59 -5.27 -2.30
N ALA A 51 2.30 -4.24 -1.52
CA ALA A 51 2.92 -4.03 -0.21
C ALA A 51 2.54 -5.14 0.78
N ALA A 52 1.28 -5.57 0.80
CA ALA A 52 0.82 -6.68 1.63
C ALA A 52 1.48 -8.01 1.25
N MET A 53 1.58 -8.33 -0.05
CA MET A 53 2.29 -9.52 -0.50
C MET A 53 3.77 -9.46 -0.16
N THR A 54 4.43 -8.31 -0.36
CA THR A 54 5.84 -8.14 -0.01
C THR A 54 6.05 -8.38 1.47
N LEU A 55 5.20 -7.80 2.33
CA LEU A 55 5.25 -7.97 3.78
C LEU A 55 5.15 -9.44 4.22
N LEU A 56 4.31 -10.24 3.56
CA LEU A 56 4.15 -11.66 3.88
C LEU A 56 5.36 -12.51 3.50
N ILE A 57 6.13 -12.07 2.50
CA ILE A 57 7.30 -12.78 1.98
C ILE A 57 8.57 -12.46 2.79
N VAL A 58 8.68 -11.26 3.36
CA VAL A 58 9.90 -10.73 4.00
C VAL A 58 9.96 -10.85 5.51
#